data_AF-A0A936JU30-F1
#
_entry.id   AF-A0A936JU30-F1
#
_cell.length_a   1.000
_cell.length_b   1.000
_cell.length_c   1.000
_cell.angle_alpha   90.00
_cell.angle_beta   90.00
_cell.angle_gamma   90.00
#
_symmetry.space_group_name_H-M   'P 1'
#
loop_
_entity.id
_entity.type
_entity.pdbx_description
1 polymer ?
#
loop_
_entity_poly.entity_id
_entity_poly.type
_entity_poly.pdbx_seq_one_letter_code
_entity_poly.pdbx_strand_id
1 'polypeptide(L)'
;MHEMVDPDAVTAVLGVAPTDVQRRGEPEERKPGSRSKGGWFLSTMGLVDSRDARHHLDWIVEKIAGKKAAFEQLHARGYMVDICVRWDSLSGHGGPTI
;
A
#
# COMPACT_ATOMS: atom_id res chain seq x y z
N MET A 1 5.97 0.21 -19.26
CA MET A 1 5.92 0.76 -17.90
C MET A 1 4.66 1.61 -17.83
N HIS A 2 3.60 1.20 -17.12
CA HIS A 2 2.35 1.99 -17.11
C HIS A 2 2.61 3.28 -16.33
N GLU A 3 2.60 4.42 -17.02
CA GLU A 3 3.02 5.72 -16.48
C GLU A 3 2.01 6.38 -15.53
N MET A 4 0.89 5.72 -15.20
CA MET A 4 -0.16 6.33 -14.37
C MET A 4 -0.88 5.26 -13.56
N VAL A 5 -0.61 5.19 -12.26
CA VAL A 5 -1.45 4.46 -11.31
C VAL A 5 -2.66 5.33 -10.99
N ASP A 6 -3.83 4.92 -11.46
CA ASP A 6 -5.12 5.46 -11.05
C ASP A 6 -5.63 4.66 -9.82
N PRO A 7 -5.69 5.26 -8.62
CA PRO A 7 -6.14 4.57 -7.40
C PRO A 7 -7.60 4.11 -7.47
N ASP A 8 -8.46 4.80 -8.21
CA ASP A 8 -9.88 4.48 -8.29
C ASP A 8 -10.08 3.23 -9.17
N ALA A 9 -9.29 3.12 -10.25
CA ALA A 9 -9.22 1.91 -11.06
C ALA A 9 -8.69 0.69 -10.29
N VAL A 10 -7.68 0.88 -9.42
CA VAL A 10 -7.16 -0.21 -8.56
C VAL A 10 -8.23 -0.66 -7.57
N THR A 11 -8.93 0.29 -6.94
CA THR A 11 -10.04 0.02 -6.02
C THR A 11 -11.16 -0.76 -6.70
N ALA A 12 -11.53 -0.38 -7.93
CA ALA A 12 -12.57 -1.06 -8.70
C ALA A 12 -12.20 -2.52 -9.03
N VAL A 13 -10.93 -2.79 -9.33
CA VAL A 13 -10.43 -4.14 -9.64
C VAL A 13 -10.32 -5.01 -8.40
N LEU A 14 -9.75 -4.48 -7.31
CA LEU A 14 -9.56 -5.24 -6.07
C LEU A 14 -10.87 -5.39 -5.29
N GLY A 15 -11.80 -4.44 -5.40
CA GLY A 15 -12.99 -4.35 -4.54
C GLY A 15 -12.63 -4.18 -3.06
N VAL A 16 -11.52 -3.50 -2.79
CA VAL A 16 -10.98 -3.21 -1.45
C VAL A 16 -10.74 -1.71 -1.37
N ALA A 17 -11.17 -1.07 -0.28
CA ALA A 17 -10.88 0.34 -0.06
C ALA A 17 -9.41 0.53 0.34
N PRO A 18 -8.68 1.51 -0.23
CA PRO A 18 -7.35 1.86 0.23
C PRO A 18 -7.39 2.46 1.63
N THR A 19 -6.27 2.40 2.33
CA THR A 19 -6.03 3.18 3.55
C THR A 19 -5.41 4.53 3.21
N ASP A 20 -4.70 4.62 2.09
CA ASP A 20 -4.13 5.87 1.58
C ASP A 20 -4.00 5.81 0.05
N VAL A 21 -4.04 6.98 -0.58
CA VAL A 21 -3.89 7.15 -2.03
C VAL A 21 -2.98 8.32 -2.33
N GLN A 22 -2.19 8.18 -3.38
CA GLN A 22 -1.39 9.27 -3.92
C GLN A 22 -1.83 9.50 -5.35
N ARG A 23 -2.24 10.72 -5.69
CA ARG A 23 -2.52 11.07 -7.09
C ARG A 23 -1.35 11.85 -7.67
N ARG A 24 -1.02 11.52 -8.92
CA ARG A 24 -0.01 12.26 -9.67
C ARG A 24 -0.44 13.72 -9.78
N GLY A 25 0.50 14.64 -9.60
CA GLY A 25 0.22 16.08 -9.64
C GLY A 25 -0.22 16.67 -8.30
N GLU A 26 -0.58 15.86 -7.30
CA GLU A 26 -0.80 16.37 -5.95
C GLU A 26 0.51 16.87 -5.33
N PRO A 27 0.46 17.89 -4.45
CA PRO A 27 1.62 18.36 -3.72
C PRO A 27 2.27 17.23 -2.92
N GLU A 28 3.60 17.16 -2.94
CA GLU A 28 4.34 16.25 -2.06
C GLU A 28 4.65 16.94 -0.73
N GLU A 29 4.15 16.41 0.39
CA GLU A 29 4.32 17.05 1.70
C GLU A 29 5.79 17.10 2.16
N ARG A 30 6.60 16.14 1.72
CA ARG A 30 7.99 15.95 2.19
C ARG A 30 9.04 16.59 1.29
N LYS A 31 8.67 17.01 0.07
CA LYS A 31 9.60 17.58 -0.91
C LYS A 31 8.91 18.66 -1.75
N PRO A 32 9.58 19.79 -2.03
CA PRO A 32 9.05 20.78 -2.96
C PRO A 32 8.81 20.14 -4.34
N GLY A 33 7.56 20.12 -4.78
CA GLY A 33 7.17 19.55 -6.06
C GLY A 33 5.80 18.87 -6.03
N SER A 34 5.40 18.32 -7.17
CA SER A 34 4.21 17.48 -7.29
C SER A 34 4.61 16.02 -7.46
N ARG A 35 3.76 15.12 -6.98
CA ARG A 35 3.98 13.68 -7.10
C ARG A 35 4.09 13.29 -8.56
N SER A 36 5.22 12.69 -8.93
CA SER A 36 5.48 12.25 -10.31
C SER A 36 4.74 10.95 -10.66
N LYS A 37 4.30 10.19 -9.66
CA LYS A 37 3.60 8.90 -9.80
C LYS A 37 2.38 8.85 -8.88
N GLY A 38 1.37 8.08 -9.29
CA GLY A 38 0.27 7.70 -8.42
C GLY A 38 0.61 6.49 -7.54
N GLY A 39 -0.16 6.26 -6.49
CA GLY A 39 -0.01 5.14 -5.58
C GLY A 39 -1.32 4.77 -4.91
N TRP A 40 -1.50 3.47 -4.68
CA TRP A 40 -2.62 2.89 -3.94
C TRP A 40 -2.03 2.08 -2.79
N PHE A 41 -2.43 2.38 -1.55
CA PHE A 41 -1.82 1.81 -0.37
C PHE A 41 -2.84 1.17 0.55
N LEU A 42 -2.46 0.01 1.10
CA LEU A 42 -3.16 -0.70 2.14
C LEU A 42 -2.17 -0.92 3.28
N SER A 43 -2.34 -0.20 4.39
CA SER A 43 -1.43 -0.21 5.54
C SER A 43 -2.19 -0.34 6.84
N THR A 44 -1.51 -0.84 7.86
CA THR A 44 -2.05 -0.98 9.21
C THR A 44 -1.73 0.20 10.12
N MET A 45 -1.11 1.28 9.59
CA MET A 45 -0.69 2.43 10.39
C MET A 45 -1.91 3.06 11.08
N GLY A 46 -1.89 3.10 12.41
CA GLY A 46 -3.02 3.60 13.22
C GLY A 46 -4.24 2.67 13.28
N LEU A 47 -4.19 1.49 12.65
CA LEU A 47 -5.28 0.51 12.61
C LEU A 47 -4.99 -0.76 13.42
N VAL A 48 -3.72 -1.18 13.48
CA VAL A 48 -3.28 -2.33 14.27
C VAL A 48 -2.20 -1.86 15.24
N ASP A 49 -2.48 -1.96 16.54
CA ASP A 49 -1.52 -1.67 17.60
C ASP A 49 -0.77 -2.94 18.00
N SER A 50 0.24 -3.29 17.19
CA SER A 50 1.10 -4.43 17.47
C SER A 50 2.54 -4.14 17.06
N ARG A 51 3.48 -4.84 17.72
CA ARG A 51 4.89 -4.88 17.30
C ARG A 51 5.24 -6.15 16.54
N ASP A 52 4.28 -7.08 16.45
CA ASP A 52 4.44 -8.35 15.77
C ASP A 52 4.03 -8.21 14.30
N ALA A 53 4.98 -8.39 13.39
CA ALA A 53 4.76 -8.29 11.95
C ALA A 53 3.66 -9.24 11.45
N ARG A 54 3.47 -10.39 12.11
CA ARG A 54 2.45 -11.38 11.72
C ARG A 54 1.05 -10.81 11.80
N HIS A 55 0.71 -10.10 12.88
CA HIS A 55 -0.61 -9.48 13.01
C HIS A 55 -0.91 -8.48 11.89
N HIS A 56 0.12 -7.77 11.40
CA HIS A 56 -0.03 -6.85 10.28
C HIS A 56 -0.21 -7.60 8.95
N LEU A 57 0.56 -8.67 8.74
CA LEU A 57 0.43 -9.53 7.56
C LEU A 57 -0.92 -10.23 7.52
N ASP A 58 -1.38 -10.78 8.65
CA ASP A 58 -2.69 -11.43 8.77
C ASP A 58 -3.80 -10.44 8.39
N TRP A 59 -3.76 -9.22 8.93
CA TRP A 59 -4.73 -8.17 8.58
C TRP A 59 -4.71 -7.84 7.08
N ILE A 60 -3.53 -7.72 6.46
CA ILE A 60 -3.42 -7.47 5.02
C ILE A 60 -3.99 -8.64 4.22
N VAL A 61 -3.61 -9.88 4.57
CA VAL A 61 -4.06 -11.10 3.91
C VAL A 61 -5.57 -11.24 3.99
N GLU A 62 -6.19 -10.96 5.13
CA GLU A 62 -7.65 -10.98 5.30
C GLU A 62 -8.36 -10.04 4.31
N LYS A 63 -7.79 -8.85 4.04
CA LYS A 63 -8.39 -7.89 3.10
C LYS A 63 -8.25 -8.30 1.64
N ILE A 64 -7.18 -9.03 1.30
CA ILE A 64 -6.85 -9.37 -0.09
C ILE A 64 -7.03 -10.86 -0.43
N ALA A 65 -7.49 -11.66 0.54
CA ALA A 65 -7.76 -13.08 0.36
C ALA A 65 -8.76 -13.31 -0.79
N GLY A 66 -8.46 -14.28 -1.64
CA GLY A 66 -9.29 -14.60 -2.81
C GLY A 66 -9.18 -13.61 -3.98
N LYS A 67 -8.30 -12.60 -3.93
CA LYS A 67 -8.14 -11.58 -5.00
C LYS A 67 -7.07 -11.93 -6.04
N LYS A 68 -6.67 -13.20 -6.16
CA LYS A 68 -5.62 -13.65 -7.09
C LYS A 68 -5.87 -13.17 -8.53
N ALA A 69 -7.07 -13.40 -9.06
CA ALA A 69 -7.42 -12.99 -10.42
C ALA A 69 -7.37 -11.46 -10.63
N ALA A 70 -7.71 -10.68 -9.59
CA ALA A 70 -7.61 -9.23 -9.63
C ALA A 70 -6.15 -8.76 -9.70
N PHE A 71 -5.26 -9.38 -8.91
CA PHE A 71 -3.82 -9.09 -8.99
C PHE A 71 -3.21 -9.53 -10.32
N GLU A 72 -3.61 -10.68 -10.88
CA GLU A 72 -3.18 -11.11 -12.22
C GLU A 72 -3.62 -10.10 -13.29
N GLN A 73 -4.84 -9.57 -13.19
CA GLN A 73 -5.32 -8.51 -14.08
C GLN A 73 -4.52 -7.21 -13.94
N LEU A 74 -4.20 -6.78 -12.71
CA LEU A 74 -3.36 -5.61 -12.47
C LEU A 74 -1.95 -5.82 -13.03
N HIS A 75 -1.36 -6.98 -12.82
CA HIS A 75 -0.03 -7.31 -13.32
C HIS A 75 -0.01 -7.35 -14.87
N ALA A 76 -1.03 -7.92 -15.51
CA ALA A 76 -1.17 -7.91 -16.97
C ALA A 76 -1.30 -6.47 -17.55
N ARG A 77 -1.85 -5.54 -16.77
CA ARG A 77 -1.88 -4.10 -17.10
C ARG A 77 -0.57 -3.37 -16.81
N GLY A 78 0.44 -4.07 -16.27
CA GLY A 78 1.77 -3.52 -15.98
C GLY A 78 1.86 -2.78 -14.65
N TYR A 79 0.93 -3.00 -13.73
CA TYR A 79 1.02 -2.49 -12.36
C TYR A 79 2.07 -3.28 -11.58
N MET A 80 2.80 -2.58 -10.71
CA MET A 80 3.71 -3.19 -9.75
C MET A 80 3.02 -3.28 -8.40
N VAL A 81 3.12 -4.44 -7.76
CA VAL A 81 2.58 -4.70 -6.43
C VAL A 81 3.75 -5.08 -5.53
N ASP A 82 3.81 -4.47 -4.35
CA ASP A 82 4.85 -4.72 -3.37
C ASP A 82 4.24 -4.75 -1.96
N ILE A 83 4.88 -5.48 -1.05
CA ILE A 83 4.54 -5.53 0.36
C ILE A 83 5.79 -5.25 1.18
N CYS A 84 5.68 -4.27 2.08
CA CYS A 84 6.79 -3.83 2.91
C CYS A 84 6.34 -3.72 4.36
N VAL A 85 7.10 -4.33 5.27
CA VAL A 85 6.95 -4.11 6.71
C VAL A 85 7.88 -2.96 7.09
N ARG A 86 7.32 -1.74 7.11
CA ARG A 86 8.04 -0.54 7.54
C ARG A 86 7.98 -0.41 9.06
N TRP A 87 9.12 -0.15 9.68
CA TRP A 87 9.22 0.15 11.10
C TRP A 87 9.90 1.51 11.32
N ASP A 88 9.14 2.46 11.85
CA ASP A 88 9.66 3.77 12.23
C ASP A 88 9.81 3.79 13.76
N SER A 89 11.03 3.51 14.26
CA SER A 89 11.30 3.54 15.70
C SER A 89 11.28 4.97 16.23
N LEU A 90 10.48 5.22 17.28
CA LEU A 90 10.41 6.52 17.95
C LEU A 90 11.73 6.91 18.64
N SER A 91 12.51 5.93 19.13
CA SER A 91 13.73 6.14 19.93
C SER A 91 15.00 5.62 19.26
N GLY A 92 14.92 5.13 18.02
CA GLY A 92 16.05 4.55 17.28
C GLY A 92 16.47 3.15 17.74
N HIS A 93 15.84 2.61 18.79
CA HIS A 93 16.08 1.27 19.29
C HIS A 93 14.80 0.43 19.25
N GLY A 94 14.94 -0.88 19.01
CA GLY A 94 13.83 -1.81 18.80
C GLY A 94 13.41 -1.96 17.33
N GLY A 95 12.73 -3.05 17.02
CA GLY A 95 12.26 -3.42 15.69
C GLY A 95 11.02 -4.31 15.79
N PRO A 96 10.40 -4.66 14.65
CA PRO A 96 9.29 -5.59 14.67
C PRO A 96 9.77 -6.95 15.19
N THR A 97 8.94 -7.60 15.99
CA THR A 97 9.09 -9.03 16.30
C THR A 97 8.40 -9.86 15.23
N ILE A 98 8.81 -11.12 15.07
CA ILE A 98 8.22 -12.08 14.12
C ILE A 98 7.63 -13.30 14.81
#